data_AF-A0A183GX69-F1
#
_entry.id   AF-A0A183GX69-F1
#
_cell.length_a   1.000
_cell.length_b   1.000
_cell.length_c   1.000
_cell.angle_alpha   90.00
_cell.angle_beta   90.00
_cell.angle_gamma   90.00
#
_symmetry.space_group_name_H-M   'P 1'
#
loop_
_entity.id
_entity.type
_entity.pdbx_description
1 polymer ?
#
loop_
_entity_poly.entity_id
_entity_poly.type
_entity_poly.pdbx_seq_one_letter_code
_entity_poly.pdbx_strand_id
1 'polypeptide(L)'
;MPELTNQEGIEPLKASNLQQARKFIWKLHQTQFKKAILTSSNNKLNIKKDCDGIYRCYGRLGKGLLSKEAQLPVILAPDTDFAKLVIRKAHGDYHCPVSRTIAKFDSSSRSHD
;
A
#
# COMPACT_ATOMS: atom_id res chain seq x y z
N MET A 1 -0.49 -13.07 -36.59
CA MET A 1 -0.44 -12.42 -35.26
C MET A 1 -1.02 -11.03 -35.44
N PRO A 2 -2.04 -10.60 -34.69
CA PRO A 2 -2.61 -9.27 -34.87
C PRO A 2 -1.71 -8.22 -34.20
N GLU A 3 -1.51 -7.15 -34.96
CA GLU A 3 -0.68 -5.98 -34.69
C GLU A 3 -1.34 -5.09 -33.62
N LEU A 4 -0.61 -4.76 -32.55
CA LEU A 4 -1.07 -3.85 -31.50
C LEU A 4 -0.94 -2.42 -32.00
N THR A 5 -2.04 -1.87 -32.50
CA THR A 5 -2.13 -0.45 -32.87
C THR A 5 -2.04 0.41 -31.61
N ASN A 6 -1.02 1.26 -31.56
CA ASN A 6 -0.84 2.27 -30.52
C ASN A 6 -2.01 3.26 -30.57
N GLN A 7 -2.98 3.11 -29.66
CA GLN A 7 -3.97 4.15 -29.43
C GLN A 7 -3.43 5.12 -28.38
N GLU A 8 -2.89 6.25 -28.83
CA GLU A 8 -2.64 7.42 -27.97
C GLU A 8 -3.97 8.08 -27.60
N GLY A 9 -4.65 7.53 -26.61
CA GLY A 9 -5.74 8.20 -25.91
C GLY A 9 -5.17 8.96 -24.71
N ILE A 10 -4.85 10.24 -24.87
CA ILE A 10 -4.52 11.13 -23.75
C ILE A 10 -5.84 11.55 -23.07
N GLU A 11 -6.61 10.58 -22.58
CA GLU A 11 -7.69 10.88 -21.65
C GLU A 11 -7.05 11.19 -20.28
N PRO A 12 -7.43 12.28 -19.59
CA PRO A 12 -6.86 12.60 -18.29
C PRO A 12 -7.05 11.43 -17.32
N LEU A 13 -5.96 10.98 -16.70
CA LEU A 13 -5.96 9.87 -15.76
C LEU A 13 -6.88 10.20 -14.58
N LYS A 14 -8.05 9.55 -14.49
CA LYS A 14 -9.01 9.80 -13.41
C LYS A 14 -8.56 9.08 -12.15
N ALA A 15 -8.91 9.65 -10.99
CA ALA A 15 -8.65 9.03 -9.69
C ALA A 15 -9.23 7.60 -9.59
N SER A 16 -10.37 7.34 -10.25
CA SER A 16 -10.98 6.01 -10.34
C SER A 16 -10.09 5.01 -11.09
N ASN A 17 -9.43 5.41 -12.19
CA ASN A 17 -8.51 4.54 -12.93
C ASN A 17 -7.32 4.14 -12.05
N LEU A 18 -6.75 5.10 -11.31
CA LEU A 18 -5.67 4.83 -10.36
C LEU A 18 -6.09 3.88 -9.25
N GLN A 19 -7.29 4.06 -8.68
CA GLN A 19 -7.82 3.14 -7.66
C GLN A 19 -8.04 1.73 -8.22
N GLN A 20 -8.58 1.61 -9.43
CA GLN A 20 -8.78 0.33 -10.10
C GLN A 20 -7.45 -0.37 -10.39
N ALA A 21 -6.46 0.36 -10.93
CA ALA A 21 -5.13 -0.16 -11.19
C ALA A 21 -4.47 -0.68 -9.91
N ARG A 22 -4.56 0.07 -8.81
CA ARG A 22 -4.05 -0.34 -7.49
C ARG A 22 -4.72 -1.63 -7.01
N LYS A 23 -6.05 -1.72 -7.08
CA LYS A 23 -6.79 -2.94 -6.74
C LYS A 23 -6.39 -4.12 -7.62
N PHE A 24 -6.21 -3.91 -8.92
CA PHE A 24 -5.79 -4.94 -9.86
C PHE A 24 -4.42 -5.50 -9.51
N ILE A 25 -3.43 -4.64 -9.26
CA ILE A 25 -2.07 -5.04 -8.88
C ILE A 25 -2.09 -5.89 -7.60
N TRP A 26 -2.87 -5.48 -6.60
CA TRP A 26 -3.04 -6.26 -5.37
C TRP A 26 -3.64 -7.64 -5.64
N LYS A 27 -4.73 -7.73 -6.42
CA LYS A 27 -5.36 -9.02 -6.76
C LYS A 27 -4.39 -9.92 -7.51
N LEU A 28 -3.65 -9.37 -8.47
CA LEU A 28 -2.65 -10.11 -9.25
C LEU A 28 -1.59 -10.71 -8.32
N HIS A 29 -1.01 -9.88 -7.44
CA HIS A 29 -0.03 -10.31 -6.45
C HIS A 29 -0.58 -11.42 -5.54
N GLN A 30 -1.76 -11.21 -4.99
CA GLN A 30 -2.39 -12.17 -4.08
C GLN A 30 -2.75 -13.49 -4.76
N THR A 31 -3.07 -13.45 -6.05
CA THR A 31 -3.33 -14.66 -6.84
C THR A 31 -2.04 -15.44 -7.05
N GLN A 32 -0.96 -14.76 -7.44
CA GLN A 32 0.35 -15.37 -7.67
C GLN A 32 0.94 -15.97 -6.38
N PHE A 33 0.81 -15.30 -5.24
CA PHE A 33 1.42 -15.70 -3.98
C PHE A 33 0.42 -16.24 -2.94
N LYS A 34 -0.73 -16.77 -3.39
CA LYS A 34 -1.81 -17.24 -2.52
C LYS A 34 -1.34 -18.21 -1.42
N LYS A 35 -0.45 -19.15 -1.76
CA LYS A 35 0.08 -20.15 -0.81
C LYS A 35 0.89 -19.50 0.31
N ALA A 36 1.73 -18.52 -0.01
CA ALA A 36 2.52 -17.79 0.98
C ALA A 36 1.64 -16.92 1.90
N ILE A 37 0.54 -16.39 1.36
CA ILE A 37 -0.40 -15.55 2.13
C ILE A 37 -1.25 -16.41 3.07
N LEU A 38 -1.80 -17.53 2.58
CA LEU A 38 -2.74 -18.38 3.34
C LEU A 38 -2.04 -19.51 4.11
N THR A 39 -0.76 -19.35 4.42
CA THR A 39 -0.02 -20.28 5.27
C THR A 39 -0.58 -20.32 6.70
N SER A 40 -0.42 -21.46 7.38
CA SER A 40 -0.83 -21.63 8.78
C SER A 40 -0.18 -20.61 9.71
N SER A 41 1.03 -20.15 9.42
CA SER A 41 1.72 -19.10 10.18
C SER A 41 0.95 -17.78 10.22
N ASN A 42 0.06 -17.53 9.25
CA ASN A 42 -0.75 -16.32 9.15
C ASN A 42 -2.16 -16.49 9.73
N ASN A 43 -2.50 -17.63 10.35
CA ASN A 43 -3.85 -17.90 10.86
C ASN A 43 -4.37 -16.83 11.84
N LYS A 44 -3.47 -16.26 12.66
CA LYS A 44 -3.80 -15.21 13.62
C LYS A 44 -4.21 -13.90 12.95
N LEU A 45 -3.86 -13.66 11.69
CA LEU A 45 -4.14 -12.42 10.98
C LEU A 45 -5.63 -12.26 10.57
N ASN A 46 -6.46 -13.30 10.76
CA ASN A 46 -7.88 -13.28 10.44
C ASN A 46 -8.12 -12.79 8.99
N ILE A 47 -7.46 -13.47 8.06
CA ILE A 47 -7.42 -13.10 6.64
C ILE A 47 -8.74 -13.49 5.99
N LYS A 48 -9.44 -12.52 5.37
CA LYS A 48 -10.68 -12.74 4.62
C LYS A 48 -10.67 -11.92 3.34
N LYS A 49 -11.47 -12.34 2.35
CA LYS A 49 -11.69 -11.53 1.15
C LYS A 49 -12.71 -10.43 1.43
N ASP A 50 -12.48 -9.24 0.88
CA ASP A 50 -13.46 -8.17 0.82
C ASP A 50 -14.42 -8.33 -0.38
N CYS A 51 -15.31 -7.34 -0.59
CA CYS A 51 -16.24 -7.30 -1.71
C CYS A 51 -15.55 -7.20 -3.09
N ASP A 52 -14.30 -6.73 -3.14
CA ASP A 52 -13.49 -6.72 -4.35
C ASP A 52 -12.75 -8.06 -4.55
N GLY A 53 -12.82 -9.00 -3.61
CA GLY A 53 -12.10 -10.27 -3.67
C GLY A 53 -10.62 -10.18 -3.25
N ILE A 54 -10.21 -9.08 -2.62
CA ILE A 54 -8.86 -8.83 -2.11
C ILE A 54 -8.77 -9.39 -0.68
N TYR A 55 -7.70 -10.13 -0.39
CA TYR A 55 -7.43 -10.60 0.97
C TYR A 55 -6.98 -9.44 1.87
N ARG A 56 -7.64 -9.29 3.02
CA ARG A 56 -7.35 -8.29 4.04
C ARG A 56 -7.24 -8.93 5.43
N CYS A 57 -6.48 -8.30 6.31
CA CYS A 57 -6.36 -8.71 7.70
C CYS A 57 -7.43 -8.00 8.54
N TYR A 58 -8.31 -8.76 9.20
CA TYR A 58 -9.40 -8.19 10.00
C TYR A 58 -9.08 -8.15 11.50
N GLY A 59 -9.46 -7.07 12.18
CA GLY A 59 -9.46 -7.00 13.65
C GLY A 59 -8.13 -6.62 14.31
N ARG A 60 -7.07 -6.35 13.53
CA ARG A 60 -5.78 -5.89 14.06
C ARG A 60 -5.76 -4.40 14.38
N LEU A 61 -6.44 -3.60 13.57
CA LEU A 61 -6.47 -2.14 13.66
C LEU A 61 -7.90 -1.59 13.84
N GLY A 62 -8.89 -2.46 14.04
CA GLY A 62 -10.32 -2.12 14.02
C GLY A 62 -10.78 -1.18 15.15
N LYS A 63 -9.97 -0.97 16.19
CA LYS A 63 -10.24 -0.01 17.28
C LYS A 63 -9.42 1.27 17.17
N GLY A 64 -8.55 1.38 16.16
CA GLY A 64 -7.71 2.56 15.96
C GLY A 64 -8.49 3.72 15.35
N LEU A 65 -8.12 4.95 15.70
CA LEU A 65 -8.56 6.18 15.03
C LEU A 65 -7.87 6.27 13.65
N LEU A 66 -8.27 5.39 12.75
CA LEU A 66 -7.72 5.22 11.41
C LEU A 66 -8.88 5.23 10.40
N SER A 67 -8.57 5.58 9.15
CA SER A 67 -9.53 5.43 8.06
C SER A 67 -9.96 3.96 7.91
N LYS A 68 -11.17 3.70 7.41
CA LYS A 68 -11.67 2.33 7.21
C LYS A 68 -10.72 1.46 6.38
N GLU A 69 -10.06 2.05 5.39
CA GLU A 69 -9.09 1.35 4.54
C GLU A 69 -7.80 1.00 5.32
N ALA A 70 -7.34 1.88 6.22
CA ALA A 70 -6.20 1.61 7.09
C ALA A 70 -6.53 0.62 8.21
N GLN A 71 -7.78 0.54 8.67
CA GLN A 71 -8.23 -0.45 9.67
C GLN A 71 -8.26 -1.88 9.11
N LEU A 72 -8.41 -2.03 7.79
CA LEU A 72 -8.53 -3.30 7.07
C LEU A 72 -7.39 -3.44 6.03
N PRO A 73 -6.14 -3.60 6.49
CA PRO A 73 -4.98 -3.59 5.60
C PRO A 73 -5.00 -4.77 4.61
N VAL A 74 -4.54 -4.48 3.39
CA VAL A 74 -4.30 -5.50 2.35
C VAL A 74 -3.06 -6.31 2.72
N ILE A 75 -3.17 -7.63 2.65
CA ILE A 75 -2.02 -8.51 2.89
C ILE A 75 -1.21 -8.73 1.60
N LEU A 76 0.10 -8.59 1.70
CA LEU A 76 1.05 -8.91 0.63
C LEU A 76 1.95 -10.07 1.09
N ALA A 77 2.34 -10.92 0.14
CA ALA A 77 3.34 -11.93 0.43
C ALA A 77 4.71 -11.27 0.79
N PRO A 78 5.36 -11.70 1.88
CA PRO A 78 6.67 -11.17 2.27
C PRO A 78 7.74 -11.50 1.23
N ASP A 79 8.87 -10.79 1.29
CA ASP A 79 10.08 -10.98 0.49
C ASP A 79 9.94 -10.87 -1.03
N THR A 80 8.76 -10.49 -1.51
CA THR A 80 8.52 -10.16 -2.92
C THR A 80 9.00 -8.75 -3.25
N ASP A 81 9.40 -8.53 -4.49
CA ASP A 81 9.86 -7.20 -4.93
C ASP A 81 8.73 -6.16 -4.86
N PHE A 82 7.48 -6.59 -5.08
CA PHE A 82 6.32 -5.74 -4.87
C PHE A 82 6.18 -5.31 -3.41
N ALA A 83 6.31 -6.23 -2.44
CA ALA A 83 6.27 -5.87 -1.02
C ALA A 83 7.44 -4.94 -0.64
N LYS A 84 8.65 -5.21 -1.13
CA LYS A 84 9.81 -4.33 -0.91
C LYS A 84 9.57 -2.93 -1.48
N LEU A 85 8.97 -2.82 -2.66
CA LEU A 85 8.64 -1.53 -3.27
C LEU A 85 7.62 -0.75 -2.44
N VAL A 86 6.56 -1.43 -1.97
CA VAL A 86 5.56 -0.83 -1.07
C VAL A 86 6.21 -0.35 0.23
N ILE A 87 7.08 -1.16 0.83
CA ILE A 87 7.83 -0.81 2.05
C ILE A 87 8.74 0.38 1.81
N ARG A 88 9.53 0.40 0.72
CA ARG A 88 10.42 1.54 0.38
C ARG A 88 9.64 2.82 0.16
N LYS A 89 8.53 2.75 -0.57
CA LYS A 89 7.65 3.90 -0.78
C LYS A 89 7.10 4.43 0.55
N ALA A 90 6.58 3.55 1.39
CA ALA A 90 6.09 3.91 2.72
C ALA A 90 7.23 4.47 3.61
N HIS A 91 8.44 3.92 3.57
CA HIS A 91 9.57 4.50 4.28
C HIS A 91 9.90 5.91 3.77
N GLY A 92 9.93 6.16 2.46
CA GLY A 92 10.13 7.52 1.95
C GLY A 92 9.07 8.51 2.43
N ASP A 93 7.80 8.06 2.42
CA ASP A 93 6.63 8.89 2.74
C ASP A 93 6.42 9.08 4.27
N TYR A 94 6.87 8.13 5.11
CA TYR A 94 6.59 8.10 6.56
C TYR A 94 7.84 8.04 7.46
N HIS A 95 9.04 7.78 6.95
CA HIS A 95 10.29 7.78 7.72
C HIS A 95 10.98 9.15 7.64
N CYS A 96 10.62 10.04 8.55
CA CYS A 96 11.46 11.17 8.90
C CYS A 96 12.60 10.64 9.77
N PRO A 97 13.89 10.63 9.35
CA PRO A 97 14.96 10.36 10.30
C PRO A 97 14.88 11.41 11.42
N VAL A 98 15.10 10.99 12.67
CA VAL A 98 15.03 11.85 13.87
C VAL A 98 15.81 13.16 13.70
N SER A 99 16.85 13.16 12.86
CA SER A 99 17.63 14.34 12.47
C SER A 99 16.82 15.48 11.85
N ARG A 100 15.71 15.20 11.15
CA ARG A 100 14.86 16.25 10.55
C ARG A 100 13.91 16.89 11.56
N THR A 101 13.60 16.22 12.68
CA THR A 101 12.79 16.79 13.76
C THR A 101 13.54 17.90 14.49
N ILE A 102 14.86 17.75 14.69
CA ILE A 102 15.70 18.77 15.34
C ILE A 102 15.91 19.98 14.41
N ALA A 103 16.14 19.76 13.11
CA ALA A 103 16.34 20.85 12.15
C ALA A 103 15.12 21.77 11.96
N LYS A 104 13.89 21.26 12.19
CA LYS A 104 12.67 22.09 12.16
C LYS A 104 12.49 22.97 13.40
N PHE A 105 13.07 22.58 14.54
CA PHE A 105 13.01 23.37 15.76
C PHE A 105 14.10 24.47 15.78
N ASP A 106 15.28 24.16 15.23
CA ASP A 106 16.44 25.08 15.20
C ASP A 106 16.33 26.18 14.14
N SER A 107 15.52 25.98 13.09
CA SER A 107 15.28 27.00 12.05
C SER A 107 14.16 28.00 12.39
N SER A 108 13.37 27.75 13.45
CA SER A 108 12.33 28.68 13.92
C SER A 108 12.81 29.58 15.08
N SER A 109 14.06 29.46 15.49
CA SER A 109 14.65 30.19 16.63
C SER A 109 15.83 31.10 16.25
N ARG A 110 16.05 31.35 14.95
CA ARG A 110 17.07 32.31 14.45
C ARG A 110 16.50 33.32 13.45
N SER A 111 15.48 34.08 13.86
CA SER A 111 15.06 35.28 13.13
C SER A 111 14.68 36.44 14.06
N HIS A 112 15.33 36.54 15.22
CA HIS A 112 15.40 37.77 16.01
C HIS A 112 16.81 37.86 16.57
N ASP A 113 17.66 38.58 15.85
CA ASP A 113 18.67 39.52 16.36
C ASP A 113 19.03 40.46 15.21
#